data_AF-A0A3L7X557-F1
#
_entry.id   AF-A0A3L7X557-F1
#
_cell.length_a   1.000
_cell.length_b   1.000
_cell.length_c   1.000
_cell.angle_alpha   90.00
_cell.angle_beta   90.00
_cell.angle_gamma   90.00
#
_symmetry.space_group_name_H-M   'P 1'
#
loop_
_entity.id
_entity.type
_entity.pdbx_description
1 polymer ?
#
loop_
_entity_poly.entity_id
_entity_poly.type
_entity_poly.pdbx_seq_one_letter_code
_entity_poly.pdbx_strand_id
1 'polypeptide(L)'
;AGQDDLRLRKQRFETQLRQVYKHLPAGARMLLEYKFFEPAFYSTDIPDWGTAYAWCLKLGPQAQVLVDLGHHAQGVNIEQIVTFLLDEDRLGGFHFNNRKYADDDLIVGSTNPYELFLVYNELAAAAEGSEPHMRTAVANVAYMIDQSHNIEGKIAPMIASVLNCQEAYARALCVPRAALAEAQAAGAVLRAHTLLTDAYRTDVRPLLAQVREELGVPADPLAAYAASGYEARIANERGTVAQTGGYQ
;
A
#
# COMPACT_ATOMS: atom_id res chain seq x y z
N ALA A 1 -18.80 -13.23 -21.76
CA ALA A 1 -18.32 -14.59 -22.07
C ALA A 1 -19.14 -15.60 -21.25
N GLY A 2 -19.39 -16.80 -21.77
CA GLY A 2 -20.20 -17.84 -21.11
C GLY A 2 -19.36 -18.99 -20.51
N GLN A 3 -18.13 -18.69 -20.09
CA GLN A 3 -17.16 -19.70 -19.64
C GLN A 3 -17.59 -20.45 -18.38
N ASP A 4 -18.33 -19.80 -17.48
CA ASP A 4 -18.85 -20.37 -16.24
C ASP A 4 -20.09 -19.57 -15.78
N ASP A 5 -20.87 -20.15 -14.87
CA ASP A 5 -21.94 -19.46 -14.15
C ASP A 5 -21.33 -18.62 -13.02
N LEU A 6 -21.40 -17.29 -13.15
CA LEU A 6 -20.81 -16.35 -12.19
C LEU A 6 -21.36 -16.51 -10.77
N ARG A 7 -22.65 -16.86 -10.62
CA ARG A 7 -23.28 -17.06 -9.31
C ARG A 7 -22.80 -18.35 -8.67
N LEU A 8 -22.73 -19.44 -9.43
CA LEU A 8 -22.20 -20.71 -8.92
C LEU A 8 -20.71 -20.62 -8.61
N ARG A 9 -19.93 -19.89 -9.42
CA ARG A 9 -18.51 -19.61 -9.15
C ARG A 9 -18.34 -18.85 -7.83
N LYS A 10 -19.13 -17.79 -7.62
CA LYS A 10 -19.20 -17.04 -6.36
C LYS A 10 -19.65 -17.89 -5.15
N GLN A 11 -20.50 -18.91 -5.34
CA GLN A 11 -20.88 -19.85 -4.27
C GLN A 11 -19.76 -20.83 -3.93
N ARG A 12 -19.04 -21.34 -4.95
CA ARG A 12 -17.87 -22.20 -4.76
C ARG A 12 -16.78 -21.44 -4.00
N PHE A 13 -16.46 -20.22 -4.42
CA PHE A 13 -15.46 -19.37 -3.78
C PHE A 13 -15.81 -19.12 -2.30
N GLU A 14 -17.04 -18.68 -2.02
CA GLU A 14 -17.52 -18.46 -0.65
C GLU A 14 -17.46 -19.73 0.23
N THR A 15 -17.78 -20.90 -0.34
CA THR A 15 -17.70 -22.16 0.40
C THR A 15 -16.26 -22.49 0.77
N GLN A 16 -15.33 -22.38 -0.18
CA GLN A 16 -13.92 -22.68 0.06
C GLN A 16 -13.26 -21.69 0.99
N LEU A 17 -13.55 -20.39 0.84
CA LEU A 17 -13.00 -19.34 1.68
C LEU A 17 -13.39 -19.54 3.16
N ARG A 18 -14.65 -19.97 3.42
CA ARG A 18 -15.07 -20.36 4.77
C ARG A 18 -14.32 -21.56 5.32
N GLN A 19 -13.95 -22.54 4.49
CA GLN A 19 -13.15 -23.68 4.95
C GLN A 19 -11.76 -23.23 5.39
N VAL A 20 -11.11 -22.36 4.62
CA VAL A 20 -9.80 -21.79 5.02
C VAL A 20 -9.94 -21.00 6.32
N TYR A 21 -10.94 -20.13 6.42
CA TYR A 21 -11.17 -19.29 7.60
C TYR A 21 -11.35 -20.11 8.90
N LYS A 22 -12.06 -21.24 8.84
CA LYS A 22 -12.26 -22.13 10.01
C LYS A 22 -10.97 -22.71 10.58
N HIS A 23 -9.92 -22.78 9.77
CA HIS A 23 -8.62 -23.34 10.17
C HIS A 23 -7.61 -22.24 10.53
N LEU A 24 -8.02 -20.97 10.57
CA LEU A 24 -7.15 -19.90 11.04
C LEU A 24 -6.76 -20.13 12.51
N PRO A 25 -5.46 -20.07 12.85
CA PRO A 25 -5.03 -20.10 14.24
C PRO A 25 -5.62 -18.96 15.05
N ALA A 26 -5.80 -19.18 16.35
CA ALA A 26 -6.14 -18.10 17.27
C ALA A 26 -5.10 -16.97 17.19
N GLY A 27 -5.56 -15.73 17.04
CA GLY A 27 -4.69 -14.55 16.89
C GLY A 27 -4.15 -14.31 15.47
N ALA A 28 -4.38 -15.21 14.52
CA ALA A 28 -4.08 -14.96 13.11
C ALA A 28 -5.13 -14.07 12.45
N ARG A 29 -4.74 -13.42 11.35
CA ARG A 29 -5.62 -12.65 10.48
C ARG A 29 -5.59 -13.24 9.08
N MET A 30 -6.74 -13.23 8.41
CA MET A 30 -6.86 -13.49 6.98
C MET A 30 -7.00 -12.16 6.26
N LEU A 31 -6.04 -11.87 5.40
CA LEU A 31 -6.05 -10.67 4.58
C LEU A 31 -6.53 -11.04 3.16
N LEU A 32 -7.67 -10.50 2.76
CA LEU A 32 -8.25 -10.70 1.44
C LEU A 32 -7.82 -9.57 0.51
N GLU A 33 -6.89 -9.89 -0.36
CA GLU A 33 -6.47 -9.02 -1.44
C GLU A 33 -7.43 -9.14 -2.63
N TYR A 34 -7.86 -8.00 -3.16
CA TYR A 34 -8.63 -7.94 -4.40
C TYR A 34 -7.72 -7.53 -5.56
N LYS A 35 -8.07 -7.95 -6.77
CA LYS A 35 -7.38 -7.56 -8.01
C LYS A 35 -8.36 -7.42 -9.16
N PHE A 36 -8.39 -6.25 -9.79
CA PHE A 36 -9.38 -5.92 -10.82
C PHE A 36 -9.40 -6.90 -11.99
N PHE A 37 -8.23 -7.29 -12.49
CA PHE A 37 -8.05 -8.27 -13.56
C PHE A 37 -6.64 -8.86 -13.49
N GLU A 38 -6.34 -9.82 -14.36
CA GLU A 38 -5.10 -10.60 -14.41
C GLU A 38 -4.99 -11.62 -13.26
N PRO A 39 -4.85 -12.93 -13.57
CA PRO A 39 -4.77 -13.51 -14.92
C PRO A 39 -6.15 -13.60 -15.63
N ALA A 40 -7.24 -13.25 -14.94
CA ALA A 40 -8.58 -13.27 -15.53
C ALA A 40 -8.90 -11.92 -16.20
N PHE A 41 -9.27 -11.95 -17.48
CA PHE A 41 -9.53 -10.74 -18.28
C PHE A 41 -11.03 -10.46 -18.52
N TYR A 42 -11.91 -11.27 -17.94
CA TYR A 42 -13.37 -11.08 -18.04
C TYR A 42 -14.04 -10.99 -16.67
N SER A 43 -13.73 -11.89 -15.75
CA SER A 43 -14.27 -11.88 -14.39
C SER A 43 -13.30 -12.54 -13.40
N THR A 44 -13.02 -11.80 -12.32
CA THR A 44 -12.23 -12.22 -11.14
C THR A 44 -13.16 -12.45 -9.95
N ASP A 45 -12.84 -13.40 -9.06
CA ASP A 45 -13.67 -13.75 -7.90
C ASP A 45 -13.68 -12.67 -6.80
N ILE A 46 -12.61 -11.88 -6.71
CA ILE A 46 -12.48 -10.72 -5.83
C ILE A 46 -11.95 -9.53 -6.66
N PRO A 47 -12.79 -8.89 -7.49
CA PRO A 47 -12.33 -7.86 -8.43
C PRO A 47 -12.10 -6.49 -7.78
N ASP A 48 -12.71 -6.24 -6.62
CA ASP A 48 -12.67 -4.92 -5.98
C ASP A 48 -12.79 -5.02 -4.45
N TRP A 49 -12.53 -3.87 -3.82
CA TRP A 49 -12.61 -3.68 -2.38
C TRP A 49 -14.01 -3.96 -1.82
N GLY A 50 -15.08 -3.69 -2.57
CA GLY A 50 -16.46 -3.92 -2.15
C GLY A 50 -16.77 -5.42 -2.00
N THR A 51 -16.29 -6.22 -2.95
CA THR A 51 -16.39 -7.68 -2.91
C THR A 51 -15.53 -8.26 -1.79
N ALA A 52 -14.28 -7.78 -1.62
CA ALA A 52 -13.41 -8.19 -0.53
C ALA A 52 -14.01 -7.87 0.84
N TYR A 53 -14.53 -6.65 1.02
CA TYR A 53 -15.22 -6.20 2.22
C TYR A 53 -16.44 -7.07 2.54
N ALA A 54 -17.29 -7.35 1.54
CA ALA A 54 -18.43 -8.23 1.71
C ALA A 54 -18.04 -9.66 2.12
N TRP A 55 -16.92 -10.20 1.62
CA TRP A 55 -16.39 -11.48 2.11
C TRP A 55 -15.95 -11.41 3.56
N CYS A 56 -15.22 -10.36 3.94
CA CYS A 56 -14.80 -10.17 5.33
C CYS A 56 -15.99 -10.15 6.29
N LEU A 57 -17.06 -9.41 5.96
CA LEU A 57 -18.29 -9.37 6.75
C LEU A 57 -18.94 -10.75 6.92
N LYS A 58 -18.92 -11.59 5.87
CA LYS A 58 -19.52 -12.93 5.92
C LYS A 58 -18.66 -13.97 6.64
N LEU A 59 -17.36 -13.71 6.79
CA LEU A 59 -16.43 -14.61 7.47
C LEU A 59 -16.45 -14.35 8.97
N GLY A 60 -15.91 -13.21 9.40
CA GLY A 60 -15.80 -12.87 10.81
C GLY A 60 -14.66 -11.90 11.10
N PRO A 61 -14.40 -11.60 12.38
CA PRO A 61 -13.53 -10.51 12.79
C PRO A 61 -12.03 -10.71 12.47
N GLN A 62 -11.60 -11.93 12.14
CA GLN A 62 -10.21 -12.19 11.71
C GLN A 62 -9.99 -11.92 10.22
N ALA A 63 -11.06 -11.67 9.44
CA ALA A 63 -10.96 -11.38 8.02
C ALA A 63 -10.96 -9.87 7.79
N GLN A 64 -9.92 -9.39 7.11
CA GLN A 64 -9.75 -7.99 6.74
C GLN A 64 -9.31 -7.90 5.28
N VAL A 65 -9.42 -6.71 4.70
CA VAL A 65 -9.07 -6.41 3.31
C VAL A 65 -7.59 -6.00 3.23
N LEU A 66 -6.88 -6.54 2.24
CA LEU A 66 -5.56 -6.06 1.84
C LEU A 66 -5.71 -5.18 0.61
N VAL A 67 -5.15 -3.97 0.68
CA VAL A 67 -5.18 -3.00 -0.42
C VAL A 67 -3.83 -2.99 -1.12
N ASP A 68 -3.81 -3.42 -2.38
CA ASP A 68 -2.67 -3.21 -3.26
C ASP A 68 -2.92 -1.98 -4.15
N LEU A 69 -1.95 -1.07 -4.25
CA LEU A 69 -2.10 0.18 -4.99
C LEU A 69 -2.28 -0.04 -6.52
N GLY A 70 -1.73 -1.12 -7.05
CA GLY A 70 -1.79 -1.58 -8.44
C GLY A 70 -3.17 -2.09 -8.88
N HIS A 71 -3.94 -2.63 -7.94
CA HIS A 71 -5.04 -3.56 -8.20
C HIS A 71 -6.42 -2.96 -8.53
N HIS A 72 -6.50 -1.65 -8.76
CA HIS A 72 -7.76 -0.95 -8.94
C HIS A 72 -8.10 -0.70 -10.42
N ALA A 73 -9.36 -0.41 -10.73
CA ALA A 73 -9.69 0.19 -12.02
C ALA A 73 -9.00 1.56 -12.19
N GLN A 74 -8.91 2.03 -13.44
CA GLN A 74 -8.34 3.34 -13.76
C GLN A 74 -9.21 4.48 -13.19
N GLY A 75 -8.56 5.48 -12.59
CA GLY A 75 -9.24 6.65 -12.01
C GLY A 75 -9.94 6.44 -10.66
N VAL A 76 -9.76 5.26 -10.03
CA VAL A 76 -10.26 5.01 -8.67
C VAL A 76 -9.51 5.89 -7.67
N ASN A 77 -10.24 6.51 -6.75
CA ASN A 77 -9.67 7.18 -5.58
C ASN A 77 -9.35 6.13 -4.51
N ILE A 78 -8.05 5.83 -4.31
CA ILE A 78 -7.61 4.75 -3.42
C ILE A 78 -7.67 5.20 -1.96
N GLU A 79 -7.30 6.44 -1.67
CA GLU A 79 -7.34 7.01 -0.32
C GLU A 79 -8.75 7.03 0.28
N GLN A 80 -9.80 7.19 -0.54
CA GLN A 80 -11.19 7.03 -0.13
C GLN A 80 -11.50 5.58 0.29
N ILE A 81 -10.98 4.58 -0.43
CA ILE A 81 -11.15 3.17 -0.08
C ILE A 81 -10.44 2.87 1.25
N VAL A 82 -9.24 3.42 1.43
CA VAL A 82 -8.45 3.29 2.66
C VAL A 82 -9.21 3.82 3.87
N THR A 83 -9.72 5.06 3.82
CA THR A 83 -10.46 5.62 4.95
C THR A 83 -11.77 4.88 5.23
N PHE A 84 -12.46 4.40 4.18
CA PHE A 84 -13.68 3.60 4.36
C PHE A 84 -13.37 2.29 5.11
N LEU A 85 -12.35 1.56 4.66
CA LEU A 85 -11.99 0.28 5.26
C LEU A 85 -11.44 0.44 6.68
N LEU A 86 -10.74 1.55 6.97
CA LEU A 86 -10.30 1.88 8.34
C LEU A 86 -11.47 2.08 9.28
N ASP A 87 -12.44 2.92 8.88
CA ASP A 87 -13.61 3.23 9.70
C ASP A 87 -14.47 1.98 9.96
N GLU A 88 -14.49 1.05 9.01
CA GLU A 88 -15.20 -0.22 9.13
C GLU A 88 -14.43 -1.33 9.85
N ASP A 89 -13.24 -1.08 10.42
CA ASP A 89 -12.38 -2.11 11.04
C ASP A 89 -12.01 -3.25 10.07
N ARG A 90 -11.92 -2.93 8.78
CA ARG A 90 -11.65 -3.90 7.71
C ARG A 90 -10.40 -3.60 6.90
N LEU A 91 -9.65 -2.52 7.16
CA LEU A 91 -8.31 -2.38 6.59
C LEU A 91 -7.32 -3.27 7.35
N GLY A 92 -6.84 -4.32 6.71
CA GLY A 92 -5.88 -5.25 7.30
C GLY A 92 -4.43 -4.94 6.95
N GLY A 93 -4.17 -4.42 5.76
CA GLY A 93 -2.83 -4.10 5.32
C GLY A 93 -2.73 -3.53 3.92
N PHE A 94 -1.50 -3.19 3.53
CA PHE A 94 -1.14 -2.68 2.23
C PHE A 94 -0.09 -3.56 1.55
N HIS A 95 -0.25 -3.70 0.24
CA HIS A 95 0.85 -3.96 -0.68
C HIS A 95 1.19 -2.66 -1.42
N PHE A 96 2.40 -2.16 -1.17
CA PHE A 96 2.88 -0.91 -1.74
C PHE A 96 3.69 -1.16 -3.01
N ASN A 97 3.21 -0.57 -4.11
CA ASN A 97 3.89 -0.38 -5.39
C ASN A 97 3.49 0.99 -5.97
N ASN A 98 3.91 1.28 -7.20
CA ASN A 98 3.25 2.29 -8.00
C ASN A 98 2.86 1.69 -9.35
N ARG A 99 1.87 2.32 -9.97
CA ARG A 99 1.45 2.03 -11.33
C ARG A 99 1.25 3.27 -12.19
N LYS A 100 1.15 3.02 -13.49
CA LYS A 100 0.63 3.96 -14.50
C LYS A 100 -0.55 3.36 -15.26
N TYR A 101 -0.50 2.08 -15.62
CA TYR A 101 -1.50 1.43 -16.46
C TYR A 101 -2.35 0.39 -15.73
N ALA A 102 -1.75 -0.50 -14.97
CA ALA A 102 -2.48 -1.52 -14.24
C ALA A 102 -1.65 -1.98 -13.04
N ASP A 103 -1.53 -3.28 -12.84
CA ASP A 103 -0.65 -3.85 -11.84
C ASP A 103 0.79 -3.88 -12.35
N ASP A 104 1.39 -2.69 -12.45
CA ASP A 104 2.72 -2.51 -13.08
C ASP A 104 3.87 -2.86 -12.13
N ASP A 105 3.58 -3.01 -10.82
CA ASP A 105 4.54 -3.40 -9.78
C ASP A 105 5.80 -2.52 -9.67
N LEU A 106 5.70 -1.23 -10.01
CA LEU A 106 6.83 -0.31 -9.99
C LEU A 106 7.23 0.07 -8.57
N ILE A 107 8.43 0.66 -8.45
CA ILE A 107 8.92 1.34 -7.25
C ILE A 107 7.83 2.25 -6.68
N VAL A 108 7.35 1.96 -5.47
CA VAL A 108 6.33 2.76 -4.78
C VAL A 108 6.73 4.24 -4.75
N GLY A 109 5.80 5.13 -5.11
CA GLY A 109 6.03 6.57 -5.17
C GLY A 109 6.80 7.07 -6.41
N SER A 110 7.14 6.20 -7.38
CA SER A 110 7.91 6.60 -8.56
C SER A 110 7.09 7.27 -9.67
N THR A 111 5.83 6.90 -9.86
CA THR A 111 4.98 7.47 -10.92
C THR A 111 3.94 8.45 -10.40
N ASN A 112 3.42 8.25 -9.19
CA ASN A 112 2.45 9.15 -8.55
C ASN A 112 2.74 9.33 -7.03
N PRO A 113 3.80 10.06 -6.67
CA PRO A 113 4.16 10.28 -5.26
C PRO A 113 3.10 11.02 -4.44
N TYR A 114 2.21 11.79 -5.10
CA TYR A 114 1.15 12.51 -4.40
C TYR A 114 0.02 11.58 -3.92
N GLU A 115 -0.36 10.57 -4.70
CA GLU A 115 -1.32 9.53 -4.27
C GLU A 115 -0.79 8.74 -3.07
N LEU A 116 0.49 8.36 -3.08
CA LEU A 116 1.12 7.73 -1.91
C LEU A 116 1.04 8.64 -0.66
N PHE A 117 1.31 9.93 -0.82
CA PHE A 117 1.14 10.91 0.26
C PHE A 117 -0.31 11.01 0.73
N LEU A 118 -1.30 11.01 -0.16
CA LEU A 118 -2.72 11.06 0.22
C LEU A 118 -3.17 9.81 0.95
N VAL A 119 -2.68 8.62 0.57
CA VAL A 119 -2.91 7.39 1.34
C VAL A 119 -2.33 7.52 2.75
N TYR A 120 -1.08 7.98 2.89
CA TYR A 120 -0.48 8.23 4.21
C TYR A 120 -1.16 9.38 4.98
N ASN A 121 -1.75 10.35 4.29
CA ASN A 121 -2.52 11.42 4.92
C ASN A 121 -3.69 10.87 5.72
N GLU A 122 -4.46 9.94 5.15
CA GLU A 122 -5.58 9.29 5.85
C GLU A 122 -5.10 8.45 7.04
N LEU A 123 -4.01 7.70 6.86
CA LEU A 123 -3.43 6.89 7.94
C LEU A 123 -2.92 7.76 9.10
N ALA A 124 -2.20 8.84 8.81
CA ALA A 124 -1.71 9.76 9.82
C ALA A 124 -2.86 10.51 10.52
N ALA A 125 -3.90 10.91 9.77
CA ALA A 125 -5.09 11.53 10.35
C ALA A 125 -5.80 10.58 11.33
N ALA A 126 -5.96 9.30 10.97
CA ALA A 126 -6.54 8.28 11.84
C ALA A 126 -5.70 8.05 13.12
N ALA A 127 -4.37 8.06 12.98
CA ALA A 127 -3.44 7.84 14.11
C ALA A 127 -3.42 9.02 15.11
N GLU A 128 -3.49 10.26 14.61
CA GLU A 128 -3.48 11.49 15.42
C GLU A 128 -4.87 11.88 15.94
N GLY A 129 -5.92 11.29 15.37
CA GLY A 129 -7.31 11.61 15.69
C GLY A 129 -7.74 11.25 17.13
N SER A 130 -8.86 11.83 17.56
CA SER A 130 -9.42 11.59 18.90
C SER A 130 -10.15 10.25 19.03
N GLU A 131 -10.56 9.64 17.92
CA GLU A 131 -11.39 8.42 17.90
C GLU A 131 -10.56 7.17 18.23
N PRO A 132 -10.81 6.50 19.38
CA PRO A 132 -10.00 5.36 19.83
C PRO A 132 -10.02 4.17 18.86
N HIS A 133 -11.17 3.97 18.21
CA HIS A 133 -11.38 2.96 17.18
C HIS A 133 -10.42 3.13 16.01
N MET A 134 -10.41 4.32 15.39
CA MET A 134 -9.54 4.65 14.26
C MET A 134 -8.06 4.48 14.59
N ARG A 135 -7.63 4.92 15.79
CA ARG A 135 -6.24 4.72 16.26
C ARG A 135 -5.87 3.25 16.39
N THR A 136 -6.81 2.43 16.86
CA THR A 136 -6.61 0.98 17.00
C THR A 136 -6.58 0.31 15.63
N ALA A 137 -7.49 0.67 14.73
CA ALA A 137 -7.54 0.17 13.37
C ALA A 137 -6.23 0.44 12.63
N VAL A 138 -5.76 1.69 12.61
CA VAL A 138 -4.51 2.04 11.92
C VAL A 138 -3.27 1.40 12.54
N ALA A 139 -3.20 1.28 13.88
CA ALA A 139 -2.10 0.61 14.55
C ALA A 139 -1.99 -0.89 14.22
N ASN A 140 -3.09 -1.51 13.75
CA ASN A 140 -3.12 -2.91 13.34
C ASN A 140 -2.84 -3.11 11.84
N VAL A 141 -2.74 -2.05 11.04
CA VAL A 141 -2.46 -2.16 9.60
C VAL A 141 -1.08 -2.77 9.38
N ALA A 142 -1.01 -3.82 8.54
CA ALA A 142 0.25 -4.38 8.08
C ALA A 142 0.77 -3.60 6.86
N TYR A 143 2.02 -3.16 6.88
CA TYR A 143 2.66 -2.45 5.77
C TYR A 143 3.66 -3.37 5.07
N MET A 144 3.41 -3.69 3.81
CA MET A 144 4.25 -4.58 3.00
C MET A 144 4.52 -3.93 1.64
N ILE A 145 5.63 -4.30 1.01
CA ILE A 145 5.96 -3.90 -0.36
C ILE A 145 5.73 -5.13 -1.24
N ASP A 146 4.92 -4.98 -2.28
CA ASP A 146 4.75 -5.97 -3.33
C ASP A 146 5.08 -5.30 -4.64
N GLN A 147 6.18 -5.69 -5.26
CA GLN A 147 6.78 -4.99 -6.39
C GLN A 147 7.64 -5.96 -7.22
N SER A 148 7.90 -5.55 -8.46
CA SER A 148 8.66 -6.33 -9.42
C SER A 148 9.69 -5.46 -10.13
N HIS A 149 10.96 -5.64 -9.73
CA HIS A 149 12.09 -4.93 -10.33
C HIS A 149 12.57 -5.69 -11.57
N ASN A 150 12.16 -5.24 -12.75
CA ASN A 150 12.32 -6.00 -13.99
C ASN A 150 13.69 -5.83 -14.63
N ILE A 151 14.23 -4.61 -14.55
CA ILE A 151 15.45 -4.21 -15.26
C ILE A 151 16.53 -3.79 -14.26
N GLU A 152 16.10 -3.25 -13.12
CA GLU A 152 16.95 -2.83 -12.02
C GLU A 152 17.52 -4.03 -11.25
N GLY A 153 18.61 -3.80 -10.48
CA GLY A 153 18.99 -4.73 -9.41
C GLY A 153 17.89 -4.83 -8.35
N LYS A 154 17.93 -5.79 -7.43
CA LYS A 154 16.79 -6.01 -6.50
C LYS A 154 16.87 -5.18 -5.21
N ILE A 155 18.08 -4.85 -4.75
CA ILE A 155 18.27 -4.22 -3.43
C ILE A 155 18.16 -2.70 -3.49
N ALA A 156 18.85 -2.05 -4.42
CA ALA A 156 18.80 -0.60 -4.57
C ALA A 156 17.38 -0.03 -4.75
N PRO A 157 16.53 -0.58 -5.65
CA PRO A 157 15.16 -0.08 -5.76
C PRO A 157 14.29 -0.45 -4.56
N MET A 158 14.56 -1.55 -3.85
CA MET A 158 13.87 -1.83 -2.57
C MET A 158 14.23 -0.79 -1.49
N ILE A 159 15.51 -0.38 -1.40
CA ILE A 159 15.92 0.74 -0.55
C ILE A 159 15.16 2.01 -0.96
N ALA A 160 15.11 2.33 -2.26
CA ALA A 160 14.38 3.49 -2.75
C ALA A 160 12.88 3.43 -2.41
N SER A 161 12.24 2.28 -2.52
CA SER A 161 10.84 2.07 -2.12
C SER A 161 10.61 2.39 -0.63
N VAL A 162 11.47 1.88 0.25
CA VAL A 162 11.37 2.16 1.69
C VAL A 162 11.57 3.65 1.96
N LEU A 163 12.53 4.30 1.28
CA LEU A 163 12.75 5.74 1.41
C LEU A 163 11.52 6.54 0.97
N ASN A 164 10.90 6.18 -0.16
CA ASN A 164 9.70 6.86 -0.66
C ASN A 164 8.51 6.74 0.33
N CYS A 165 8.31 5.55 0.92
CA CYS A 165 7.31 5.35 1.97
C CYS A 165 7.59 6.22 3.20
N GLN A 166 8.83 6.26 3.67
CA GLN A 166 9.24 7.10 4.81
C GLN A 166 9.01 8.59 4.53
N GLU A 167 9.36 9.06 3.32
CA GLU A 167 9.13 10.45 2.91
C GLU A 167 7.65 10.81 2.84
N ALA A 168 6.82 9.95 2.23
CA ALA A 168 5.38 10.19 2.14
C ALA A 168 4.73 10.21 3.52
N TYR A 169 5.11 9.27 4.40
CA TYR A 169 4.64 9.26 5.79
C TYR A 169 5.09 10.49 6.57
N ALA A 170 6.36 10.88 6.50
CA ALA A 170 6.86 12.06 7.18
C ALA A 170 6.15 13.35 6.72
N ARG A 171 5.90 13.51 5.42
CA ARG A 171 5.09 14.63 4.88
C ARG A 171 3.66 14.61 5.43
N ALA A 172 3.04 13.43 5.53
CA ALA A 172 1.70 13.30 6.09
C ALA A 172 1.63 13.71 7.56
N LEU A 173 2.67 13.42 8.36
CA LEU A 173 2.79 13.89 9.75
C LEU A 173 2.97 15.42 9.86
N CYS A 174 3.37 16.10 8.78
CA CYS A 174 3.50 17.56 8.75
C CYS A 174 2.20 18.29 8.43
N VAL A 175 1.10 17.58 8.14
CA VAL A 175 -0.18 18.22 7.78
C VAL A 175 -0.78 18.92 9.00
N PRO A 176 -1.11 20.23 8.94
CA PRO A 176 -1.65 20.97 10.08
C PRO A 176 -3.14 20.63 10.30
N ARG A 177 -3.40 19.54 11.03
CA ARG A 177 -4.73 18.92 11.20
C ARG A 177 -5.82 19.89 11.64
N ALA A 178 -5.55 20.70 12.66
CA ALA A 178 -6.53 21.67 13.16
C ALA A 178 -6.93 22.70 12.09
N ALA A 179 -5.95 23.32 11.43
CA ALA A 179 -6.19 24.30 10.38
C ALA A 179 -6.87 23.68 9.16
N LEU A 180 -6.56 22.43 8.83
CA LEU A 180 -7.22 21.68 7.75
C LEU A 180 -8.69 21.44 8.07
N ALA A 181 -9.00 20.98 9.28
CA ALA A 181 -10.37 20.73 9.72
C ALA A 181 -11.21 22.02 9.74
N GLU A 182 -10.64 23.13 10.24
CA GLU A 182 -11.29 24.45 10.19
C GLU A 182 -11.61 24.90 8.76
N ALA A 183 -10.65 24.75 7.83
CA ALA A 183 -10.84 25.10 6.43
C ALA A 183 -11.91 24.23 5.75
N GLN A 184 -11.93 22.92 6.05
CA GLN A 184 -12.94 21.99 5.54
C GLN A 184 -14.34 22.33 6.05
N ALA A 185 -14.48 22.56 7.36
CA ALA A 185 -15.76 22.92 7.98
C ALA A 185 -16.32 24.26 7.46
N ALA A 186 -15.45 25.20 7.10
CA ALA A 186 -15.83 26.48 6.51
C ALA A 186 -16.11 26.41 4.99
N GLY A 187 -15.92 25.25 4.34
CA GLY A 187 -16.02 25.12 2.88
C GLY A 187 -14.91 25.87 2.12
N ALA A 188 -13.80 26.19 2.79
CA ALA A 188 -12.67 26.92 2.22
C ALA A 188 -11.76 25.99 1.39
N VAL A 189 -12.30 25.48 0.27
CA VAL A 189 -11.67 24.44 -0.57
C VAL A 189 -10.23 24.76 -0.96
N LEU A 190 -9.97 25.98 -1.46
CA LEU A 190 -8.62 26.38 -1.84
C LEU A 190 -7.66 26.41 -0.65
N ARG A 191 -8.13 26.83 0.53
CA ARG A 191 -7.31 26.83 1.74
C ARG A 191 -6.95 25.41 2.16
N ALA A 192 -7.93 24.50 2.19
CA ALA A 192 -7.68 23.08 2.50
C ALA A 192 -6.70 22.44 1.51
N HIS A 193 -6.85 22.72 0.21
CA HIS A 193 -5.93 22.27 -0.83
C HIS A 193 -4.50 22.81 -0.62
N THR A 194 -4.34 24.10 -0.32
CA THR A 194 -3.02 24.69 -0.03
C THR A 194 -2.37 24.02 1.17
N LEU A 195 -3.12 23.77 2.25
CA LEU A 195 -2.57 23.13 3.46
C LEU A 195 -1.99 21.74 3.19
N LEU A 196 -2.70 20.90 2.43
CA LEU A 196 -2.20 19.57 2.05
C LEU A 196 -1.00 19.65 1.10
N THR A 197 -1.06 20.53 0.11
CA THR A 197 0.01 20.65 -0.90
C THR A 197 1.28 21.27 -0.34
N ASP A 198 1.18 22.17 0.64
CA ASP A 198 2.34 22.73 1.35
C ASP A 198 3.04 21.65 2.20
N ALA A 199 2.27 20.82 2.92
CA ALA A 199 2.83 19.69 3.66
C ALA A 199 3.52 18.69 2.73
N TYR A 200 2.89 18.35 1.60
CA TYR A 200 3.48 17.48 0.59
C TYR A 200 4.79 18.03 0.00
N ARG A 201 4.87 19.34 -0.23
CA ARG A 201 6.06 20.00 -0.80
C ARG A 201 7.20 20.20 0.20
N THR A 202 6.96 19.91 1.48
CA THR A 202 8.00 20.02 2.50
C THR A 202 9.13 19.02 2.23
N ASP A 203 10.37 19.51 2.23
CA ASP A 203 11.54 18.65 2.12
C ASP A 203 11.83 18.00 3.47
N VAL A 204 11.39 16.75 3.62
CA VAL A 204 11.54 15.94 4.84
C VAL A 204 12.86 15.14 4.87
N ARG A 205 13.70 15.22 3.82
CA ARG A 205 14.94 14.43 3.75
C ARG A 205 15.94 14.76 4.88
N PRO A 206 16.11 16.04 5.30
CA PRO A 206 16.96 16.35 6.45
C PRO A 206 16.48 15.72 7.76
N LEU A 207 15.16 15.72 8.00
CA LEU A 207 14.56 15.06 9.16
C LEU A 207 14.84 13.55 9.15
N LEU A 208 14.62 12.90 8.01
CA LEU A 208 14.85 11.46 7.88
C LEU A 208 16.33 11.09 7.98
N ALA A 209 17.25 11.96 7.55
CA ALA A 209 18.68 11.77 7.76
C ALA A 209 19.03 11.74 9.26
N GLN A 210 18.48 12.66 10.05
CA GLN A 210 18.66 12.67 11.50
C GLN A 210 18.09 11.41 12.16
N VAL A 211 16.89 10.97 11.76
CA VAL A 211 16.30 9.70 12.26
C VAL A 211 17.24 8.51 12.00
N ARG A 212 17.89 8.46 10.84
CA ARG A 212 18.85 7.39 10.50
C ARG A 212 20.11 7.46 11.36
N GLU A 213 20.64 8.66 11.59
CA GLU A 213 21.78 8.87 12.49
C GLU A 213 21.47 8.39 13.92
N GLU A 214 20.29 8.71 14.45
CA GLU A 214 19.84 8.27 15.77
C GLU A 214 19.65 6.74 15.86
N LEU A 215 19.27 6.10 14.74
CA LEU A 215 19.19 4.64 14.63
C LEU A 215 20.56 3.96 14.42
N GLY A 216 21.64 4.73 14.24
CA GLY A 216 22.98 4.20 13.98
C GLY A 216 23.14 3.58 12.59
N VAL A 217 22.33 4.00 11.61
CA VAL A 217 22.40 3.55 10.22
C VAL A 217 22.80 4.71 9.28
N PRO A 218 23.28 4.44 8.06
CA PRO A 218 23.71 5.51 7.15
C PRO A 218 22.60 6.53 6.83
N ALA A 219 22.93 7.82 6.91
CA ALA A 219 22.02 8.92 6.60
C ALA A 219 21.51 8.90 5.14
N ASP A 220 22.35 8.44 4.21
CA ASP A 220 22.03 8.15 2.82
C ASP A 220 22.19 6.64 2.54
N PRO A 221 21.11 5.85 2.64
CA PRO A 221 21.17 4.41 2.43
C PRO A 221 21.57 3.99 1.00
N LEU A 222 21.21 4.79 -0.01
CA LEU A 222 21.55 4.47 -1.41
C LEU A 222 23.04 4.72 -1.68
N ALA A 223 23.58 5.84 -1.20
CA ALA A 223 25.02 6.11 -1.30
C ALA A 223 25.84 5.08 -0.53
N ALA A 224 25.38 4.69 0.68
CA ALA A 224 26.02 3.65 1.46
C ALA A 224 25.98 2.28 0.76
N TYR A 225 24.85 1.91 0.16
CA TYR A 225 24.74 0.69 -0.63
C TYR A 225 25.70 0.71 -1.83
N ALA A 226 25.73 1.80 -2.59
CA ALA A 226 26.64 1.94 -3.73
C ALA A 226 28.12 1.84 -3.32
N ALA A 227 28.51 2.55 -2.25
CA ALA A 227 29.88 2.54 -1.72
C ALA A 227 30.31 1.16 -1.19
N SER A 228 29.37 0.33 -0.74
CA SER A 228 29.66 -1.00 -0.22
C SER A 228 30.17 -1.99 -1.28
N GLY A 229 29.95 -1.72 -2.57
CA GLY A 229 30.27 -2.66 -3.65
C GLY A 229 29.47 -3.98 -3.61
N TYR A 230 28.41 -4.05 -2.78
CA TYR A 230 27.67 -5.28 -2.52
C TYR A 230 27.06 -5.87 -3.80
N GLU A 231 26.43 -5.05 -4.65
CA GLU A 231 25.81 -5.48 -5.91
C GLU A 231 26.83 -6.21 -6.80
N ALA A 232 28.00 -5.61 -7.01
CA ALA A 232 29.06 -6.19 -7.83
C ALA A 232 29.59 -7.51 -7.23
N ARG A 233 29.70 -7.57 -5.90
CA ARG A 233 30.12 -8.79 -5.20
C ARG A 233 29.12 -9.93 -5.42
N ILE A 234 27.83 -9.71 -5.17
CA ILE A 234 26.83 -10.78 -5.33
C ILE A 234 26.65 -11.21 -6.79
N ALA A 235 26.82 -10.29 -7.74
CA ALA A 235 26.78 -10.61 -9.17
C ALA A 235 27.94 -11.54 -9.55
N ASN A 236 29.15 -11.28 -9.05
CA ASN A 236 30.32 -12.12 -9.29
C ASN A 236 30.21 -13.49 -8.61
N GLU A 237 29.70 -13.54 -7.38
CA GLU A 237 29.57 -14.78 -6.60
C GLU A 237 28.49 -15.72 -7.16
N ARG A 238 27.39 -15.17 -7.68
CA ARG A 238 26.23 -15.96 -8.15
C ARG A 238 26.27 -16.25 -9.65
N GLY A 239 27.07 -15.51 -10.41
CA GLY A 239 27.17 -15.64 -11.86
C GLY A 239 25.90 -15.17 -12.59
N THR A 240 25.89 -15.33 -13.91
CA THR A 240 24.75 -14.98 -14.77
C THR A 240 24.20 -16.22 -15.47
N VAL A 241 22.88 -16.29 -15.60
CA VAL A 241 22.20 -17.31 -16.42
C VAL A 241 21.58 -16.59 -17.62
N ALA A 242 21.91 -17.04 -18.84
CA ALA A 242 21.27 -16.54 -20.05
C ALA A 242 19.79 -16.95 -20.05
N GLN A 243 18.88 -15.97 -20.19
CA GLN A 243 17.44 -16.21 -20.12
C GLN A 243 16.77 -16.11 -21.49
N THR A 244 15.78 -16.98 -21.70
CA THR A 244 14.89 -16.96 -22.86
C THR A 244 13.44 -16.99 -22.38
N GLY A 245 12.75 -15.84 -22.44
CA GLY A 245 11.29 -15.69 -22.31
C GLY A 245 10.63 -16.02 -20.95
N GLY A 246 9.78 -15.11 -20.45
CA GLY A 246 9.04 -15.25 -19.17
C GLY A 246 9.64 -14.43 -18.01
N TYR A 247 8.81 -14.06 -17.02
CA TYR A 247 9.19 -13.28 -15.83
C TYR A 247 10.17 -14.06 -14.92
N GLN A 248 11.10 -13.35 -14.28
CA GLN A 248 12.10 -13.90 -13.34
C GLN A 248 11.50 -14.26 -11.98
#